data_AF-A0A641A8Y1-F1
#
_entry.id   AF-A0A641A8Y1-F1
#
_cell.length_a   1.000
_cell.length_b   1.000
_cell.length_c   1.000
_cell.angle_alpha   90.00
_cell.angle_beta   90.00
_cell.angle_gamma   90.00
#
_symmetry.space_group_name_H-M   'P 1'
#
loop_
_entity.id
_entity.type
_entity.pdbx_description
1 polymer ?
#
loop_
_entity_poly.entity_id
_entity_poly.type
_entity_poly.pdbx_seq_one_letter_code
_entity_poly.pdbx_strand_id
1 'polypeptide(L)'
;MKSVNILLNLLPTELKNMLENKDMENILTYFMSNEISDEKLVSYLSNLANQINTIEYHEMVASIYHFHFNYIDNAYDLAYYHYWQSLEISQFNNANLLYEFLEILGEPDFNMISHENIQLVANKILERDPNNKLAIKYIN
;
A
#
# COMPACT_ATOMS: atom_id res chain seq x y z
N MET A 1 -14.18 20.36 -13.78
CA MET A 1 -14.50 19.16 -12.98
C MET A 1 -13.18 18.58 -12.51
N LYS A 2 -12.92 18.45 -11.20
CA LYS A 2 -11.64 17.90 -10.72
C LYS A 2 -11.54 16.44 -11.17
N SER A 3 -10.37 16.00 -11.65
CA SER A 3 -10.10 14.64 -12.13
C SER A 3 -10.57 13.55 -11.15
N VAL A 4 -10.44 13.83 -9.85
CA VAL A 4 -10.92 12.99 -8.74
C VAL A 4 -12.41 12.66 -8.86
N ASN A 5 -13.25 13.63 -9.23
CA ASN A 5 -14.69 13.41 -9.34
C ASN A 5 -15.05 12.49 -10.51
N ILE A 6 -14.22 12.47 -11.57
CA ILE A 6 -14.40 11.54 -12.69
C ILE A 6 -14.12 10.12 -12.20
N LEU A 7 -12.99 9.90 -11.52
CA LEU A 7 -12.62 8.59 -10.99
C LEU A 7 -13.65 8.06 -9.99
N LEU A 8 -14.11 8.89 -9.05
CA LEU A 8 -15.14 8.49 -8.08
C LEU A 8 -16.45 8.08 -8.74
N ASN A 9 -16.81 8.68 -9.88
CA ASN A 9 -18.03 8.33 -10.62
C ASN A 9 -17.88 7.06 -11.47
N LEU A 10 -16.67 6.53 -11.62
CA LEU A 10 -16.42 5.24 -12.28
C LEU A 10 -16.48 4.07 -11.30
N LEU A 11 -16.53 4.33 -10.00
CA LEU A 11 -16.61 3.31 -8.96
C LEU A 11 -18.07 2.88 -8.72
N PRO A 12 -18.29 1.61 -8.35
CA PRO A 12 -19.56 1.16 -7.78
C PRO A 12 -20.00 2.05 -6.61
N THR A 13 -21.31 2.25 -6.46
CA THR A 13 -21.88 3.12 -5.43
C THR A 13 -21.42 2.73 -4.02
N GLU A 14 -21.29 1.44 -3.74
CA GLU A 14 -20.85 0.96 -2.43
C GLU A 14 -19.40 1.36 -2.13
N LEU A 15 -18.46 1.12 -3.06
CA LEU A 15 -17.07 1.59 -2.94
C LEU A 15 -16.98 3.10 -2.78
N LYS A 16 -17.75 3.84 -3.59
CA LYS A 16 -17.81 5.30 -3.48
C LYS A 16 -18.24 5.74 -2.08
N ASN A 17 -19.29 5.13 -1.54
CA ASN A 17 -19.78 5.43 -0.20
C ASN A 17 -18.73 5.12 0.88
N MET A 18 -18.01 4.01 0.76
CA MET A 18 -16.93 3.66 1.69
C MET A 18 -15.82 4.72 1.68
N LEU A 19 -15.38 5.14 0.49
CA LEU A 19 -14.38 6.20 0.34
C LEU A 19 -14.84 7.55 0.91
N GLU A 20 -16.10 7.94 0.64
CA GLU A 20 -16.69 9.19 1.16
C GLU A 20 -16.81 9.17 2.70
N ASN A 21 -17.08 8.00 3.28
CA ASN A 21 -17.16 7.79 4.73
C ASN A 21 -15.79 7.52 5.39
N LYS A 22 -14.70 7.52 4.61
CA LYS A 22 -13.33 7.19 5.05
C LYS A 22 -13.20 5.78 5.66
N ASP A 23 -13.98 4.84 5.18
CA ASP A 23 -14.01 3.46 5.63
C ASP A 23 -12.98 2.59 4.87
N MET A 24 -11.71 3.01 4.92
CA MET A 24 -10.65 2.42 4.09
C MET A 24 -10.34 0.97 4.47
N GLU A 25 -10.40 0.64 5.76
CA GLU A 25 -10.10 -0.68 6.30
C GLU A 25 -11.04 -1.77 5.75
N ASN A 26 -12.30 -1.42 5.47
CA ASN A 26 -13.28 -2.36 4.95
C ASN A 26 -13.20 -2.56 3.44
N ILE A 27 -12.47 -1.72 2.70
CA ILE A 27 -12.44 -1.81 1.23
C ILE A 27 -11.79 -3.11 0.76
N LEU A 28 -10.71 -3.57 1.40
CA LEU A 28 -10.13 -4.88 1.08
C LEU A 28 -11.16 -6.01 1.30
N THR A 29 -11.85 -5.99 2.45
CA THR A 29 -12.91 -6.95 2.77
C THR A 29 -14.03 -6.94 1.72
N TYR A 30 -14.40 -5.77 1.20
CA TYR A 30 -15.37 -5.65 0.12
C TYR A 30 -14.90 -6.37 -1.16
N PHE A 31 -13.65 -6.19 -1.57
CA PHE A 31 -13.07 -6.88 -2.73
C PHE A 31 -13.06 -8.40 -2.55
N MET A 32 -12.57 -8.86 -1.39
CA MET A 32 -12.46 -10.29 -1.07
C MET A 32 -13.84 -10.96 -0.95
N SER A 33 -14.76 -10.37 -0.19
CA SER A 33 -16.07 -10.98 0.10
C SER A 33 -16.99 -11.07 -1.12
N ASN A 34 -16.80 -10.17 -2.09
CA ASN A 34 -17.57 -10.16 -3.33
C ASN A 34 -16.79 -10.76 -4.52
N GLU A 35 -15.61 -11.35 -4.28
CA GLU A 35 -14.75 -11.96 -5.30
C GLU A 35 -14.50 -11.05 -6.52
N ILE A 36 -14.27 -9.75 -6.27
CA ILE A 36 -14.20 -8.74 -7.33
C ILE A 36 -12.92 -8.89 -8.13
N SER A 37 -13.01 -9.33 -9.38
CA SER A 37 -11.87 -9.52 -10.28
C SER A 37 -11.71 -8.43 -11.33
N ASP A 38 -12.48 -7.34 -11.25
CA ASP A 38 -12.38 -6.24 -12.22
C ASP A 38 -11.13 -5.39 -11.97
N GLU A 39 -10.06 -5.68 -12.70
CA GLU A 39 -8.78 -4.96 -12.66
C GLU A 39 -8.92 -3.45 -12.95
N LYS A 40 -9.97 -3.02 -13.67
CA LYS A 40 -10.20 -1.59 -13.90
C LYS A 40 -10.54 -0.87 -12.60
N LEU A 41 -11.23 -1.53 -11.67
CA LEU A 41 -11.60 -0.93 -10.39
C LEU A 41 -10.36 -0.64 -9.55
N VAL A 42 -9.45 -1.60 -9.42
CA VAL A 42 -8.19 -1.38 -8.68
C VAL A 42 -7.31 -0.34 -9.38
N SER A 43 -7.30 -0.30 -10.72
CA SER A 43 -6.62 0.77 -11.47
C SER A 43 -7.21 2.15 -11.20
N TYR A 44 -8.54 2.29 -11.12
CA TYR A 44 -9.16 3.57 -10.76
C TYR A 44 -8.83 3.98 -9.32
N LEU A 45 -8.82 3.03 -8.37
CA LEU A 45 -8.41 3.29 -6.98
C LEU A 45 -6.94 3.70 -6.88
N SER A 46 -6.04 3.06 -7.63
CA SER A 46 -4.62 3.43 -7.71
C SER A 46 -4.42 4.85 -8.24
N ASN A 47 -5.12 5.21 -9.32
CA ASN A 47 -5.12 6.58 -9.83
C ASN A 47 -5.71 7.59 -8.84
N LEU A 48 -6.74 7.18 -8.10
CA LEU A 48 -7.34 8.02 -7.07
C LEU A 48 -6.37 8.25 -5.90
N ALA A 49 -5.67 7.21 -5.47
CA ALA A 49 -4.64 7.30 -4.44
C ALA A 49 -3.53 8.27 -4.85
N ASN A 50 -3.05 8.23 -6.09
CA ASN A 50 -2.05 9.17 -6.59
C ASN A 50 -2.55 10.62 -6.66
N GLN A 51 -3.84 10.84 -6.89
CA GLN A 51 -4.42 12.19 -6.94
C GLN A 51 -4.70 12.79 -5.56
N ILE A 52 -5.12 11.95 -4.61
CA ILE A 52 -5.40 12.36 -3.23
C ILE A 52 -4.12 12.42 -2.40
N ASN A 53 -3.20 11.49 -2.65
CA ASN A 53 -1.84 11.42 -2.12
C ASN A 53 -1.77 11.47 -0.59
N THR A 54 -2.55 10.58 0.06
CA THR A 54 -2.49 10.37 1.51
C THR A 54 -2.12 8.93 1.83
N ILE A 55 -1.57 8.73 3.04
CA ILE A 55 -1.14 7.40 3.53
C ILE A 55 -2.29 6.40 3.42
N GLU A 56 -3.49 6.75 3.88
CA GLU A 56 -4.62 5.84 3.96
C GLU A 56 -5.06 5.31 2.58
N TYR A 57 -5.00 6.17 1.56
CA TYR A 57 -5.33 5.77 0.19
C TYR A 57 -4.26 4.86 -0.41
N HIS A 58 -2.98 5.15 -0.15
CA HIS A 58 -1.89 4.30 -0.64
C HIS A 58 -1.90 2.93 0.05
N GLU A 59 -2.04 2.88 1.37
CA GLU A 59 -2.12 1.62 2.13
C GLU A 59 -3.32 0.77 1.71
N MET A 60 -4.48 1.42 1.46
CA MET A 60 -5.67 0.75 0.93
C MET A 60 -5.37 0.06 -0.41
N VAL A 61 -4.80 0.77 -1.37
CA VAL A 61 -4.54 0.20 -2.71
C VAL A 61 -3.43 -0.84 -2.65
N ALA A 62 -2.37 -0.60 -1.87
CA ALA A 62 -1.29 -1.55 -1.68
C ALA A 62 -1.83 -2.89 -1.19
N SER A 63 -2.69 -2.86 -0.17
CA SER A 63 -3.32 -4.05 0.41
C SER A 63 -4.23 -4.78 -0.58
N ILE A 64 -4.94 -4.06 -1.45
CA ILE A 64 -5.78 -4.68 -2.49
C ILE A 64 -4.93 -5.42 -3.52
N TYR A 65 -3.83 -4.83 -4.00
CA TYR A 65 -2.90 -5.52 -4.89
C TYR A 65 -2.22 -6.71 -4.21
N HIS A 66 -1.79 -6.52 -2.96
CA HIS A 66 -1.04 -7.52 -2.21
C HIS A 66 -1.89 -8.74 -1.82
N PHE A 67 -3.13 -8.56 -1.37
CA PHE A 67 -3.91 -9.66 -0.81
C PHE A 67 -5.02 -10.19 -1.71
N HIS A 68 -5.51 -9.38 -2.66
CA HIS A 68 -6.67 -9.75 -3.48
C HIS A 68 -6.33 -9.90 -4.96
N PHE A 69 -5.55 -8.97 -5.53
CA PHE A 69 -5.10 -9.03 -6.93
C PHE A 69 -3.69 -9.60 -7.09
N ASN A 70 -3.14 -10.32 -6.12
CA ASN A 70 -1.75 -10.81 -6.17
C ASN A 70 -1.42 -11.76 -7.33
N TYR A 71 -2.44 -12.24 -8.04
CA TYR A 71 -2.29 -13.08 -9.24
C TYR A 71 -2.08 -12.27 -10.53
N ILE A 72 -2.29 -10.95 -10.52
CA ILE A 72 -2.10 -10.13 -11.74
C ILE A 72 -0.63 -9.78 -11.96
N ASP A 73 -0.25 -9.61 -13.22
CA ASP A 73 1.10 -9.18 -13.57
C ASP A 73 1.44 -7.84 -12.89
N ASN A 74 2.60 -7.78 -12.24
CA ASN A 74 3.11 -6.63 -11.49
C ASN A 74 2.26 -6.22 -10.27
N ALA A 75 1.38 -7.08 -9.74
CA ALA A 75 0.61 -6.79 -8.53
C ALA A 75 1.53 -6.39 -7.36
N TYR A 76 2.59 -7.15 -7.14
CA TYR A 76 3.56 -6.91 -6.09
C TYR A 76 4.37 -5.63 -6.33
N ASP A 77 4.73 -5.30 -7.57
CA ASP A 77 5.37 -4.03 -7.91
C ASP A 77 4.46 -2.83 -7.59
N LEU A 78 3.16 -2.95 -7.88
CA LEU A 78 2.16 -1.93 -7.60
C LEU A 78 1.86 -1.81 -6.11
N ALA A 79 1.82 -2.93 -5.38
CA ALA A 79 1.73 -2.95 -3.93
C ALA A 79 2.94 -2.26 -3.31
N TYR A 80 4.15 -2.64 -3.73
CA TYR A 80 5.40 -2.02 -3.29
C TYR A 80 5.41 -0.51 -3.57
N TYR A 81 5.03 -0.09 -4.79
CA TYR A 81 4.94 1.33 -5.15
C TYR A 81 4.08 2.11 -4.14
N HIS A 82 2.91 1.58 -3.80
CA HIS A 82 2.00 2.26 -2.88
C HIS A 82 2.47 2.21 -1.41
N TYR A 83 2.99 1.09 -0.92
CA TYR A 83 3.64 1.03 0.40
C TYR A 83 4.84 1.99 0.49
N TRP A 84 5.58 2.18 -0.60
CA TRP A 84 6.67 3.14 -0.61
C TRP A 84 6.17 4.59 -0.59
N GLN A 85 5.11 4.90 -1.33
CA GLN A 85 4.50 6.23 -1.28
C GLN A 85 4.01 6.59 0.13
N SER A 86 3.45 5.65 0.88
CA SER A 86 3.01 5.92 2.26
C SER A 86 4.20 6.23 3.19
N LEU A 87 5.33 5.52 3.03
CA LEU A 87 6.59 5.83 3.70
C LEU A 87 7.11 7.23 3.36
N GLU A 88 7.16 7.59 2.07
CA GLU A 88 7.61 8.90 1.61
C GLU A 88 6.72 10.05 2.11
N ILE A 89 5.39 9.88 2.06
CA ILE A 89 4.44 10.86 2.61
C ILE A 89 4.64 11.04 4.10
N SER A 90 4.90 9.95 4.84
CA SER A 90 5.23 10.02 6.26
C SER A 90 6.63 10.58 6.54
N GLN A 91 7.42 10.86 5.50
CA GLN A 91 8.83 11.24 5.57
C GLN A 91 9.66 10.22 6.37
N PHE A 92 9.30 8.94 6.27
CA PHE A 92 9.89 7.84 7.04
C PHE A 92 9.82 8.07 8.56
N ASN A 93 8.81 8.81 9.04
CA ASN A 93 8.61 9.11 10.46
C ASN A 93 7.58 8.24 11.17
N ASN A 94 6.72 7.55 10.42
CA ASN A 94 5.74 6.65 11.00
C ASN A 94 6.38 5.28 11.30
N ALA A 95 6.51 4.95 12.59
CA ALA A 95 7.13 3.71 13.01
C ALA A 95 6.37 2.47 12.51
N ASN A 96 5.03 2.49 12.53
CA ASN A 96 4.21 1.34 12.13
C ASN A 96 4.43 1.01 10.65
N LEU A 97 4.38 2.02 9.77
CA LEU A 97 4.60 1.82 8.33
C LEU A 97 5.98 1.24 8.04
N LEU A 98 7.02 1.67 8.79
CA LEU A 98 8.37 1.13 8.63
C LEU A 98 8.44 -0.35 9.05
N TYR A 99 7.78 -0.70 10.16
CA TYR A 99 7.74 -2.08 10.64
C TYR A 99 6.98 -2.98 9.66
N GLU A 100 5.78 -2.57 9.26
CA GLU A 100 4.96 -3.27 8.27
C GLU A 100 5.73 -3.49 6.96
N PHE A 101 6.46 -2.46 6.49
CA PHE A 101 7.30 -2.60 5.29
C PHE A 101 8.41 -3.64 5.43
N LEU A 102 9.05 -3.78 6.59
CA LEU A 102 10.05 -4.84 6.79
C LEU A 102 9.45 -6.23 7.00
N GLU A 103 8.20 -6.30 7.47
CA GLU A 103 7.48 -7.56 7.66
C GLU A 103 7.06 -8.18 6.32
N ILE A 104 6.60 -7.36 5.35
CA ILE A 104 6.22 -7.87 4.02
C ILE A 104 7.39 -8.49 3.25
N LEU A 105 8.65 -8.11 3.58
CA LEU A 105 9.85 -8.74 3.00
C LEU A 105 10.00 -10.22 3.38
N GLY A 106 9.26 -10.70 4.39
CA GLY A 106 9.19 -12.11 4.72
C GLY A 106 8.44 -12.95 3.67
N GLU A 107 7.71 -12.32 2.76
CA GLU A 107 6.95 -12.98 1.71
C GLU A 107 7.79 -13.18 0.44
N PRO A 108 7.68 -14.32 -0.25
CA PRO A 108 8.60 -14.71 -1.33
C PRO A 108 8.57 -13.76 -2.54
N ASP A 109 7.44 -13.10 -2.76
CA ASP A 109 7.17 -12.29 -3.95
C ASP A 109 7.65 -10.84 -3.82
N PHE A 110 8.21 -10.44 -2.66
CA PHE A 110 8.84 -9.12 -2.46
C PHE A 110 10.34 -9.07 -2.74
N ASN A 111 10.89 -10.06 -3.46
CA ASN A 111 12.31 -10.12 -3.81
C ASN A 111 12.78 -9.02 -4.79
N MET A 112 11.85 -8.29 -5.40
CA MET A 112 12.12 -7.18 -6.32
C MET A 112 12.50 -5.87 -5.61
N ILE A 113 12.27 -5.76 -4.29
CA ILE A 113 12.64 -4.56 -3.53
C ILE A 113 14.17 -4.49 -3.43
N SER A 114 14.74 -3.34 -3.79
CA SER A 114 16.18 -3.16 -3.81
C SER A 114 16.77 -3.21 -2.40
N HIS A 115 18.00 -3.72 -2.30
CA HIS A 115 18.72 -3.79 -1.04
C HIS A 115 18.92 -2.40 -0.42
N GLU A 116 19.14 -1.36 -1.23
CA GLU A 116 19.28 0.01 -0.72
C GLU A 116 17.99 0.50 -0.04
N ASN A 117 16.83 0.20 -0.61
CA ASN A 117 15.54 0.59 -0.04
C ASN A 117 15.24 -0.17 1.26
N ILE A 118 15.55 -1.47 1.30
CA ILE A 118 15.46 -2.29 2.50
C ILE A 118 16.37 -1.72 3.61
N GLN A 119 17.64 -1.44 3.29
CA GLN A 119 18.59 -0.86 4.23
C GLN A 119 18.15 0.52 4.72
N LEU A 120 17.58 1.37 3.85
CA LEU A 120 17.08 2.69 4.24
C LEU A 120 16.02 2.56 5.35
N VAL A 121 15.01 1.71 5.13
CA VAL A 121 13.91 1.49 6.09
C VAL A 121 14.44 0.88 7.39
N ALA A 122 15.33 -0.13 7.30
CA ALA A 122 15.94 -0.76 8.46
C ALA A 122 16.74 0.23 9.31
N ASN A 123 17.57 1.08 8.69
CA ASN A 123 18.32 2.11 9.40
C ASN A 123 17.39 3.11 10.10
N LYS A 124 16.27 3.51 9.46
CA LYS A 124 15.27 4.39 10.08
C LYS A 124 14.62 3.78 11.33
N ILE A 125 14.44 2.47 11.37
CA ILE A 125 13.97 1.78 12.59
C ILE A 125 15.06 1.81 13.66
N LEU A 126 16.31 1.52 13.31
CA LEU A 126 17.43 1.45 14.27
C LEU A 126 17.82 2.81 14.85
N GLU A 127 17.63 3.90 14.10
CA GLU A 127 17.73 5.27 14.63
C GLU A 127 16.81 5.49 15.85
N ARG A 128 15.68 4.76 15.92
CA ARG A 128 14.67 4.87 16.99
C ARG A 128 14.80 3.77 18.04
N ASP A 129 15.05 2.54 17.60
CA ASP A 129 15.24 1.36 18.43
C ASP A 129 16.49 0.60 17.96
N PRO A 130 17.68 0.93 18.50
CA PRO A 130 18.95 0.32 18.08
C PRO A 130 19.02 -1.20 18.28
N ASN A 131 18.15 -1.78 19.11
CA ASN A 131 18.13 -3.21 19.41
C ASN A 131 17.03 -3.96 18.63
N ASN A 132 16.42 -3.31 17.64
CA ASN A 132 15.30 -3.90 16.91
C ASN A 132 15.73 -5.14 16.12
N LYS A 133 15.23 -6.31 16.54
CA LYS A 133 15.63 -7.60 15.96
C LYS A 133 15.21 -7.78 14.50
N LEU A 134 14.15 -7.12 14.05
CA LEU A 134 13.70 -7.19 12.66
C LEU A 134 14.67 -6.42 11.78
N ALA A 135 14.91 -5.15 12.10
CA ALA A 135 15.78 -4.27 11.32
C ALA A 135 17.25 -4.73 11.29
N ILE A 136 17.78 -5.29 12.38
CA ILE A 136 19.16 -5.81 12.44
C ILE A 136 19.43 -6.88 11.36
N LYS A 137 18.41 -7.61 10.91
CA LYS A 137 18.58 -8.63 9.85
C LYS A 137 18.97 -8.03 8.50
N TYR A 138 18.73 -6.75 8.31
CA TYR A 138 18.75 -6.09 7.00
C TYR A 138 19.86 -5.04 6.85
N ILE A 139 20.73 -4.89 7.84
CA ILE A 139 21.85 -3.91 7.84
C ILE A 139 23.21 -4.50 7.47
N ASN A 140 23.27 -5.79 7.16
CA ASN A 140 24.51 -6.49 6.78
C ASN A 140 24.61 -6.67 5.26
#